data_AF-A0A7J8J764-F1
#
_entry.id   AF-A0A7J8J764-F1
#
_cell.length_a   1.000
_cell.length_b   1.000
_cell.length_c   1.000
_cell.angle_alpha   90.00
_cell.angle_beta   90.00
_cell.angle_gamma   90.00
#
_symmetry.space_group_name_H-M   'P 1'
#
loop_
_entity.id
_entity.type
_entity.pdbx_description
1 polymer ?
#
loop_
_entity_poly.entity_id
_entity_poly.type
_entity_poly.pdbx_seq_one_letter_code
_entity_poly.pdbx_strand_id
1 'polypeptide(L)'
;MVPAFQGALAMKQVNPSKRLDHLQEAREHFLDYLTQCQLYHVAEFELPKIKNNSAENNTASSSMAYPSLVAMAAQRQAKIERYKQRKEMEDRLSEMKSAVEGGEADDERVREYYLLRLRRWICISLEEVDSIDQEMSILRGKDSSKEASTSRSSHQTRPPMKPFILTRDAAQAKVFGAGYPSLASMTVNDWYEQHRKMGALPDQGIAKTPSEVRRAAQQQEEQEPKEDEEDEQTLQRAREWDDWKDTHPRGYGNRKNMG
;
A
#
# COMPACT_ATOMS: atom_id res chain seq x y z
N MET A 1 -13.55 14.95 -29.75
CA MET A 1 -12.40 15.24 -28.84
C MET A 1 -12.54 16.54 -28.07
N VAL A 2 -13.20 17.58 -28.60
CA VAL A 2 -13.36 18.87 -27.89
C VAL A 2 -13.90 18.69 -26.46
N PRO A 3 -14.96 17.90 -26.20
CA PRO A 3 -15.44 17.72 -24.84
C PRO A 3 -14.41 17.04 -23.91
N ALA A 4 -13.65 16.06 -24.41
CA ALA A 4 -12.57 15.44 -23.63
C ALA A 4 -11.49 16.45 -23.20
N PHE A 5 -11.14 17.39 -24.09
CA PHE A 5 -10.19 18.46 -23.74
C PHE A 5 -10.77 19.49 -22.77
N GLN A 6 -12.06 19.82 -22.89
CA GLN A 6 -12.74 20.69 -21.93
C GLN A 6 -12.72 20.07 -20.53
N GLY A 7 -13.04 18.77 -20.42
CA GLY A 7 -12.94 18.04 -19.16
C GLY A 7 -11.51 18.00 -18.60
N ALA A 8 -10.52 17.73 -19.45
CA ALA A 8 -9.11 17.72 -19.04
C ALA A 8 -8.62 19.09 -18.55
N LEU A 9 -9.06 20.18 -19.18
CA LEU A 9 -8.71 21.55 -18.78
C LEU A 9 -9.43 21.96 -17.48
N ALA A 10 -10.71 21.61 -17.32
CA ALA A 10 -11.46 21.82 -16.08
C ALA A 10 -10.75 21.15 -14.90
N MET A 11 -10.23 19.94 -15.09
CA MET A 11 -9.45 19.22 -14.06
C MET A 11 -8.15 19.92 -13.65
N LYS A 12 -7.58 20.81 -14.50
CA LYS A 12 -6.37 21.59 -14.20
C LYS A 12 -6.63 22.91 -13.46
N GLN A 13 -7.89 23.32 -13.31
CA GLN A 13 -8.22 24.56 -12.61
C GLN A 13 -7.96 24.43 -11.10
N VAL A 14 -7.14 25.34 -10.56
CA VAL A 14 -6.78 25.36 -9.14
C VAL A 14 -7.61 26.41 -8.41
N ASN A 15 -8.76 25.98 -7.87
CA ASN A 15 -9.55 26.77 -6.93
C ASN A 15 -10.22 25.84 -5.91
N PRO A 16 -9.71 25.73 -4.67
CA PRO A 16 -10.26 24.82 -3.67
C PRO A 16 -11.73 25.10 -3.33
N SER A 17 -12.16 26.37 -3.37
CA SER A 17 -13.54 26.76 -3.05
C SER A 17 -14.56 26.29 -4.09
N LYS A 18 -14.13 26.14 -5.35
CA LYS A 18 -14.96 25.72 -6.49
C LYS A 18 -14.58 24.32 -6.99
N ARG A 19 -13.81 23.56 -6.22
CA ARG A 19 -13.30 22.25 -6.67
C ARG A 19 -14.45 21.30 -7.02
N LEU A 20 -15.51 21.30 -6.21
CA LEU A 20 -16.67 20.46 -6.46
C LEU A 20 -17.38 20.83 -7.78
N ASP A 21 -17.46 22.12 -8.10
CA ASP A 21 -18.07 22.62 -9.34
C ASP A 21 -17.22 22.20 -10.56
N HIS A 22 -15.90 22.42 -10.49
CA HIS A 22 -14.98 22.00 -11.55
C HIS A 22 -15.01 20.49 -11.80
N LEU A 23 -15.20 19.68 -10.76
CA LEU A 23 -15.34 18.23 -10.88
C LEU A 23 -16.66 17.83 -11.56
N GLN A 24 -17.75 18.53 -11.26
CA GLN A 24 -19.05 18.29 -11.91
C GLN A 24 -18.98 18.67 -13.40
N GLU A 25 -18.46 19.86 -13.72
CA GLU A 25 -18.26 20.30 -15.11
C GLU A 25 -17.34 19.34 -15.89
N ALA A 26 -16.21 18.94 -15.28
CA ALA A 26 -15.29 17.98 -15.91
C ALA A 26 -15.99 16.64 -16.19
N ARG A 27 -16.80 16.16 -15.24
CA ARG A 27 -17.55 14.90 -15.38
C ARG A 27 -18.54 14.97 -16.53
N GLU A 28 -19.29 16.06 -16.65
CA GLU A 28 -20.23 16.29 -17.75
C GLU A 28 -19.51 16.27 -19.10
N HIS A 29 -18.41 17.02 -19.22
CA HIS A 29 -17.61 17.05 -20.45
C HIS A 29 -17.04 15.68 -20.86
N PHE A 30 -16.57 14.88 -19.90
CA PHE A 30 -16.12 13.52 -20.19
C PHE A 30 -17.26 12.59 -20.59
N LEU A 31 -18.44 12.71 -19.96
CA LEU A 31 -19.61 11.93 -20.34
C LEU A 31 -20.14 12.30 -21.73
N ASP A 32 -20.15 13.59 -22.08
CA ASP A 32 -20.51 14.04 -23.42
C ASP A 32 -19.58 13.44 -24.48
N TYR A 33 -18.27 13.44 -24.20
CA TYR A 33 -17.29 12.81 -25.08
C TYR A 33 -17.55 11.31 -25.25
N LEU A 34 -17.74 10.58 -24.14
CA LEU A 34 -17.99 9.15 -24.16
C LEU A 34 -19.30 8.81 -24.89
N THR A 35 -20.36 9.59 -24.65
CA THR A 35 -21.66 9.43 -25.33
C THR A 35 -21.51 9.59 -26.84
N GLN A 36 -20.79 10.63 -27.30
CA GLN A 36 -20.50 10.83 -28.71
C GLN A 36 -19.70 9.65 -29.30
N CYS A 37 -18.66 9.18 -28.59
CA CYS A 37 -17.86 8.04 -29.05
C CYS A 37 -18.67 6.73 -29.14
N GLN A 38 -19.65 6.53 -28.25
CA GLN A 38 -20.53 5.36 -28.30
C GLN A 38 -21.50 5.46 -29.50
N LEU A 39 -22.09 6.64 -29.74
CA LEU A 39 -22.99 6.89 -30.88
C LEU A 39 -22.31 6.63 -32.23
N TYR A 40 -21.03 6.99 -32.36
CA TYR A 40 -20.24 6.73 -33.57
C TYR A 40 -19.53 5.37 -33.58
N HIS A 41 -19.78 4.50 -32.59
CA HIS A 41 -19.17 3.17 -32.48
C HIS A 41 -17.64 3.17 -32.62
N VAL A 42 -16.96 4.16 -32.01
CA VAL A 42 -15.50 4.31 -32.12
C VAL A 42 -14.75 3.17 -31.41
N ALA A 43 -15.30 2.69 -30.30
CA ALA A 43 -14.82 1.55 -29.53
C ALA A 43 -15.97 0.90 -28.74
N GLU A 44 -15.78 -0.35 -28.34
CA GLU A 44 -16.68 -1.06 -27.43
C GLU A 44 -16.26 -0.77 -25.99
N PHE A 45 -17.12 -0.11 -25.23
CA PHE A 45 -16.94 0.16 -23.81
C PHE A 45 -18.29 0.40 -23.12
N GLU A 46 -18.31 0.28 -21.80
CA GLU A 46 -19.49 0.57 -20.99
C GLU A 46 -19.49 2.04 -20.56
N LEU A 47 -20.62 2.72 -20.77
CA LEU A 47 -20.76 4.10 -20.34
C LEU A 47 -20.85 4.16 -18.80
N PRO A 48 -20.05 5.00 -18.12
CA PRO A 48 -20.18 5.21 -16.69
C PRO A 48 -21.59 5.67 -16.35
N LYS A 49 -22.20 5.09 -15.31
CA LYS A 49 -23.58 5.40 -14.92
C LYS A 49 -23.71 6.91 -14.65
N ILE A 50 -24.65 7.55 -15.36
CA ILE A 50 -25.08 8.90 -15.03
C ILE A 50 -25.85 8.77 -13.71
N LYS A 51 -25.20 9.09 -12.60
CA LYS A 51 -25.86 9.20 -11.29
C LYS A 51 -26.75 10.45 -11.35
N ASN A 52 -27.87 10.36 -12.08
CA ASN A 52 -28.99 11.22 -11.81
C ASN A 52 -29.41 10.92 -10.37
N ASN A 53 -29.73 11.96 -9.60
CA ASN A 53 -30.32 11.89 -8.27
C ASN A 53 -31.73 11.28 -8.34
N SER A 54 -31.88 10.10 -8.92
CA SER A 54 -33.02 9.23 -8.73
C SER A 54 -32.81 8.60 -7.36
N ALA A 55 -33.52 9.16 -6.39
CA ALA A 55 -33.72 8.58 -5.09
C ALA A 55 -34.36 7.20 -5.25
N GLU A 56 -33.56 6.17 -5.46
CA GLU A 56 -33.94 4.78 -5.28
C GLU A 56 -32.66 3.98 -5.09
N ASN A 57 -32.63 3.25 -3.98
CA ASN A 57 -31.58 2.32 -3.56
C ASN A 57 -30.40 2.95 -2.78
N ASN A 58 -30.79 3.60 -1.67
CA ASN A 58 -30.28 3.19 -0.35
C ASN A 58 -30.52 1.69 -0.11
N THR A 59 -29.96 0.82 -0.94
CA THR A 59 -29.84 -0.59 -0.61
C THR A 59 -28.59 -0.69 0.22
N ALA A 60 -28.81 -0.84 1.51
CA ALA A 60 -27.80 -1.07 2.52
C ALA A 60 -26.72 -2.03 2.02
N SER A 61 -25.58 -1.49 1.59
CA SER A 61 -24.31 -2.21 1.60
C SER A 61 -23.49 -1.71 2.78
N SER A 62 -24.16 -1.64 3.93
CA SER A 62 -23.54 -1.64 5.26
C SER A 62 -23.11 -3.08 5.59
N SER A 63 -22.16 -3.60 4.84
CA SER A 63 -21.33 -4.70 5.30
C SER A 63 -19.89 -4.31 5.03
N MET A 64 -19.12 -4.12 6.10
CA MET A 64 -17.67 -4.19 6.08
C MET A 64 -17.21 -5.59 5.64
N ALA A 65 -17.55 -5.98 4.41
CA ALA A 65 -16.95 -7.10 3.73
C ALA A 65 -15.70 -6.54 3.07
N TYR A 66 -14.55 -6.78 3.68
CA TYR A 66 -13.27 -6.52 3.01
C TYR A 66 -13.36 -7.11 1.60
N PRO A 67 -13.01 -6.34 0.55
CA PRO A 67 -13.01 -6.87 -0.80
C PRO A 67 -12.21 -8.18 -0.81
N SER A 68 -12.83 -9.25 -1.29
CA SER A 68 -12.17 -10.55 -1.40
C SER A 68 -10.80 -10.37 -2.09
N LEU A 69 -9.77 -11.08 -1.62
CA LEU A 69 -8.43 -11.00 -2.20
C LEU A 69 -8.46 -11.21 -3.73
N VAL A 70 -9.40 -12.06 -4.19
CA VAL A 70 -9.69 -12.32 -5.60
C VAL A 70 -10.25 -11.08 -6.31
N ALA A 71 -11.19 -10.36 -5.69
CA ALA A 71 -11.76 -9.14 -6.26
C ALA A 71 -10.69 -8.02 -6.35
N MET A 72 -9.81 -7.90 -5.35
CA MET A 72 -8.69 -6.96 -5.40
C MET A 72 -7.69 -7.32 -6.49
N ALA A 73 -7.37 -8.62 -6.65
CA ALA A 73 -6.51 -9.10 -7.72
C ALA A 73 -7.11 -8.82 -9.11
N ALA A 74 -8.40 -9.08 -9.29
CA ALA A 74 -9.12 -8.79 -10.54
C ALA A 74 -9.14 -7.28 -10.86
N GLN A 75 -9.42 -6.42 -9.87
CA GLN A 75 -9.39 -4.97 -10.05
C GLN A 75 -7.99 -4.47 -10.43
N ARG A 76 -6.94 -5.01 -9.79
CA ARG A 76 -5.55 -4.69 -10.13
C ARG A 76 -5.23 -5.12 -11.55
N GLN A 77 -5.62 -6.35 -11.92
CA GLN A 77 -5.36 -6.90 -13.25
C GLN A 77 -6.03 -6.07 -14.35
N ALA A 78 -7.30 -5.69 -14.16
CA ALA A 78 -8.02 -4.82 -15.10
C ALA A 78 -7.32 -3.46 -15.30
N LYS A 79 -6.77 -2.88 -14.22
CA LYS A 79 -6.00 -1.62 -14.31
C LYS A 79 -4.67 -1.79 -15.06
N ILE A 80 -3.99 -2.92 -14.89
CA ILE A 80 -2.77 -3.26 -15.62
C ILE A 80 -3.07 -3.40 -17.12
N GLU A 81 -4.15 -4.09 -17.47
CA GLU A 81 -4.58 -4.28 -18.86
C GLU A 81 -4.95 -2.95 -19.53
N ARG A 82 -5.75 -2.11 -18.86
CA ARG A 82 -6.07 -0.75 -19.36
C ARG A 82 -4.81 0.09 -19.57
N TYR A 83 -3.85 0.03 -18.64
CA TYR A 83 -2.58 0.73 -18.78
C TYR A 83 -1.77 0.22 -19.98
N LYS A 84 -1.67 -1.09 -20.17
CA LYS A 84 -0.97 -1.70 -21.32
C LYS A 84 -1.62 -1.28 -22.65
N GLN A 85 -2.94 -1.35 -22.74
CA GLN A 85 -3.68 -0.93 -23.94
C GLN A 85 -3.46 0.55 -24.24
N ARG A 86 -3.54 1.43 -23.23
CA ARG A 86 -3.24 2.86 -23.41
C ARG A 86 -1.82 3.07 -23.91
N LYS A 87 -0.84 2.40 -23.29
CA LYS A 87 0.57 2.55 -23.66
C LYS A 87 0.82 2.13 -25.10
N GLU A 88 0.29 0.98 -25.52
CA GLU A 88 0.40 0.50 -26.89
C GLU A 88 -0.20 1.51 -27.90
N MET A 89 -1.35 2.10 -27.58
CA MET A 89 -1.94 3.13 -28.44
C MET A 89 -1.13 4.44 -28.45
N GLU A 90 -0.49 4.80 -27.34
CA GLU A 90 0.43 5.96 -27.27
C GLU A 90 1.69 5.74 -28.11
N ASP A 91 2.28 4.55 -28.03
CA ASP A 91 3.46 4.17 -28.80
C ASP A 91 3.14 4.27 -30.31
N ARG A 92 2.05 3.64 -30.77
CA ARG A 92 1.59 3.72 -32.18
C ARG A 92 1.25 5.15 -32.63
N LEU A 93 0.62 5.96 -31.76
CA LEU A 93 0.36 7.37 -32.07
C LEU A 93 1.66 8.15 -32.23
N SER A 94 2.69 7.85 -31.43
CA SER A 94 3.98 8.54 -31.51
C SER A 94 4.72 8.24 -32.81
N GLU A 95 4.64 7.01 -33.30
CA GLU A 95 5.22 6.57 -34.58
C GLU A 95 4.55 7.27 -35.77
N MET A 96 3.23 7.37 -35.77
CA MET A 96 2.47 7.99 -36.87
C MET A 96 2.46 9.52 -36.85
N LYS A 97 2.78 10.14 -35.71
CA LYS A 97 2.56 11.59 -35.49
C LYS A 97 3.28 12.47 -36.51
N SER A 98 4.58 12.24 -36.75
CA SER A 98 5.37 13.09 -37.64
C SER A 98 4.89 13.01 -39.09
N ALA A 99 4.56 11.81 -39.57
CA ALA A 99 4.06 11.61 -40.94
C ALA A 99 2.70 12.29 -41.16
N VAL A 100 1.80 12.23 -40.17
CA VAL A 100 0.46 12.85 -40.26
C VAL A 100 0.54 14.37 -40.12
N GLU A 101 1.29 14.89 -39.13
CA GLU A 101 1.45 16.34 -38.95
C GLU A 101 2.27 16.98 -40.08
N GLY A 102 3.19 16.24 -40.68
CA GLY A 102 3.98 16.64 -41.85
C GLY A 102 3.24 16.57 -43.18
N GLY A 103 2.04 15.98 -43.22
CA GLY A 103 1.25 15.81 -44.45
C GLY A 103 1.81 14.78 -45.43
N GLU A 104 2.69 13.90 -44.97
CA GLU A 104 3.30 12.82 -45.77
C GLU A 104 2.45 11.53 -45.75
N ALA A 105 1.56 11.40 -44.74
CA ALA A 105 0.63 10.30 -44.63
C ALA A 105 -0.56 10.45 -45.59
N ASP A 106 -0.98 9.33 -46.17
CA ASP A 106 -2.21 9.30 -46.98
C ASP A 106 -3.51 9.29 -46.16
N ASP A 107 -4.61 9.37 -46.91
CA ASP A 107 -6.02 9.21 -46.51
C ASP A 107 -6.25 8.31 -45.27
N GLU A 108 -5.90 7.05 -45.50
CA GLU A 108 -6.20 5.95 -44.60
C GLU A 108 -5.36 6.01 -43.32
N ARG A 109 -4.08 6.38 -43.45
CA ARG A 109 -3.17 6.52 -42.30
C ARG A 109 -3.55 7.70 -41.42
N VAL A 110 -3.98 8.81 -42.04
CA VAL A 110 -4.51 9.98 -41.31
C VAL A 110 -5.78 9.59 -40.55
N ARG A 111 -6.69 8.86 -41.19
CA ARG A 111 -7.92 8.36 -40.54
C ARG A 111 -7.60 7.44 -39.37
N GLU A 112 -6.71 6.47 -39.55
CA GLU A 112 -6.28 5.54 -38.50
C GLU A 112 -5.71 6.30 -37.29
N TYR A 113 -4.83 7.27 -37.53
CA TYR A 113 -4.24 8.11 -36.49
C TYR A 113 -5.30 8.80 -35.62
N TYR A 114 -6.31 9.44 -36.25
CA TYR A 114 -7.36 10.13 -35.49
C TYR A 114 -8.31 9.17 -34.78
N LEU A 115 -8.63 8.02 -35.37
CA LEU A 115 -9.41 6.97 -34.69
C LEU A 115 -8.66 6.43 -33.47
N LEU A 116 -7.36 6.18 -33.60
CA LEU A 116 -6.52 5.74 -32.49
C LEU A 116 -6.44 6.81 -31.39
N ARG A 117 -6.36 8.08 -31.78
CA ARG A 117 -6.40 9.22 -30.85
C ARG A 117 -7.72 9.31 -30.09
N LEU A 118 -8.85 9.08 -30.76
CA LEU A 118 -10.16 9.00 -30.11
C LEU A 118 -10.21 7.84 -29.11
N ARG A 119 -9.78 6.63 -29.52
CA ARG A 119 -9.75 5.46 -28.63
C ARG A 119 -8.88 5.70 -27.39
N ARG A 120 -7.72 6.34 -27.55
CA ARG A 120 -6.87 6.74 -26.42
C ARG A 120 -7.63 7.66 -25.45
N TRP A 121 -8.34 8.66 -25.97
CA TRP A 121 -9.12 9.59 -25.15
C TRP A 121 -10.32 8.92 -24.47
N ILE A 122 -10.88 7.83 -25.01
CA ILE A 122 -11.90 7.03 -24.33
C ILE A 122 -11.32 6.43 -23.06
N CYS A 123 -10.15 5.79 -23.15
CA CYS A 123 -9.47 5.22 -21.98
C CYS A 123 -9.18 6.28 -20.90
N ILE A 124 -8.70 7.46 -21.31
CA ILE A 124 -8.42 8.57 -20.37
C ILE A 124 -9.71 9.04 -19.71
N SER A 125 -10.78 9.26 -20.49
CA SER A 125 -12.03 9.79 -19.96
C SER A 125 -12.68 8.82 -18.97
N LEU A 126 -12.60 7.50 -19.20
CA LEU A 126 -13.08 6.50 -18.24
C LEU A 126 -12.29 6.54 -16.92
N GLU A 127 -10.96 6.64 -16.98
CA GLU A 127 -10.12 6.75 -15.78
C GLU A 127 -10.34 8.05 -15.01
N GLU A 128 -10.52 9.17 -15.72
CA GLU A 128 -10.81 10.46 -15.11
C GLU A 128 -12.21 10.47 -14.47
N VAL A 129 -13.23 9.88 -15.10
CA VAL A 129 -14.57 9.77 -14.49
C VAL A 129 -14.52 8.93 -13.20
N ASP A 130 -13.81 7.81 -13.19
CA ASP A 130 -13.62 6.98 -11.99
C ASP A 130 -12.91 7.77 -10.87
N SER A 131 -11.91 8.57 -11.22
CA SER A 131 -11.17 9.44 -10.30
C SER A 131 -12.05 10.58 -9.74
N ILE A 132 -12.81 11.25 -10.62
CA ILE A 132 -13.73 12.32 -10.27
C ILE A 132 -14.81 11.81 -9.31
N ASP A 133 -15.41 10.65 -9.58
CA ASP A 133 -16.45 10.06 -8.73
C ASP A 133 -15.92 9.78 -7.30
N GLN A 134 -14.68 9.30 -7.18
CA GLN A 134 -14.02 9.08 -5.88
C GLN A 134 -13.79 10.39 -5.14
N GLU A 135 -13.24 11.40 -5.83
CA GLU A 135 -12.96 12.70 -5.24
C GLU A 135 -14.25 13.43 -4.81
N MET A 136 -15.28 13.43 -5.65
CA MET A 136 -16.59 14.00 -5.31
C MET A 136 -17.19 13.35 -4.06
N SER A 137 -17.06 12.02 -3.92
CA SER A 137 -17.53 11.30 -2.73
C SER A 137 -16.83 11.79 -1.46
N ILE A 138 -15.53 12.07 -1.54
CA ILE A 138 -14.73 12.56 -0.40
C ILE A 138 -15.12 14.00 -0.06
N LEU A 139 -15.27 14.87 -1.06
CA LEU A 139 -15.63 16.28 -0.83
C LEU A 139 -17.02 16.39 -0.21
N ARG A 140 -18.01 15.65 -0.70
CA ARG A 140 -19.37 15.62 -0.11
C ARG A 140 -19.37 15.08 1.32
N GLY A 141 -18.55 14.06 1.61
CA GLY A 141 -18.40 13.51 2.97
C GLY A 141 -17.73 14.47 3.96
N LYS A 142 -16.87 15.38 3.49
CA LYS A 142 -16.25 16.41 4.32
C LYS A 142 -17.26 17.47 4.76
N ASP A 143 -18.14 17.90 3.85
CA ASP A 143 -19.14 18.93 4.15
C ASP A 143 -20.19 18.44 5.14
N SER A 144 -20.66 17.20 5.01
CA SER A 144 -21.58 16.57 5.96
C SER A 144 -20.97 16.36 7.35
N SER A 145 -19.69 16.02 7.42
CA SER A 145 -18.94 15.89 8.69
C SER A 145 -18.73 17.24 9.38
N LYS A 146 -18.60 18.34 8.62
CA LYS A 146 -18.45 19.69 9.17
C LYS A 146 -19.73 20.19 9.83
N GLU A 147 -20.90 19.87 9.27
CA GLU A 147 -22.21 20.17 9.87
C GLU A 147 -22.46 19.33 11.14
N ALA A 148 -22.08 18.05 11.15
CA ALA A 148 -22.18 17.19 12.34
C ALA A 148 -21.14 17.52 13.44
N SER A 149 -20.13 18.34 13.14
CA SER A 149 -19.02 18.67 14.07
C SER A 149 -19.31 19.85 15.00
N THR A 150 -20.42 20.58 14.83
CA THR A 150 -20.88 21.56 15.84
C THR A 150 -21.42 20.89 17.11
N SER A 151 -21.62 19.58 17.09
CA SER A 151 -21.93 18.74 18.25
C SER A 151 -20.82 17.73 18.55
N ARG A 152 -19.54 18.13 18.48
CA ARG A 152 -18.43 17.25 18.90
C ARG A 152 -18.48 17.00 20.40
N SER A 153 -19.16 15.91 20.78
CA SER A 153 -18.83 15.13 21.96
C SER A 153 -17.32 14.97 22.03
N SER A 154 -16.74 15.35 23.17
CA SER A 154 -15.32 15.22 23.50
C SER A 154 -14.74 13.93 22.90
N HIS A 155 -13.74 14.05 22.04
CA HIS A 155 -12.94 12.90 21.64
C HIS A 155 -12.47 12.21 22.91
N GLN A 156 -13.00 11.03 23.21
CA GLN A 156 -12.44 10.22 24.27
C GLN A 156 -11.01 9.93 23.87
N THR A 157 -10.07 10.51 24.61
CA THR A 157 -8.64 10.26 24.49
C THR A 157 -8.44 8.76 24.59
N ARG A 158 -8.28 8.11 23.43
CA ARG A 158 -7.94 6.70 23.38
C ARG A 158 -6.61 6.54 24.12
N PRO A 159 -6.49 5.58 25.04
CA PRO A 159 -5.24 5.35 25.73
C PRO A 159 -4.13 5.09 24.70
N PRO A 160 -2.93 5.66 24.88
CA PRO A 160 -1.83 5.49 23.93
C PRO A 160 -1.52 4.01 23.78
N MET A 161 -1.47 3.54 22.53
CA MET A 161 -1.11 2.15 22.23
C MET A 161 0.34 1.91 22.65
N LYS A 162 0.57 0.84 23.42
CA LYS A 162 1.92 0.42 23.79
C LYS A 162 2.58 -0.22 22.56
N PRO A 163 3.78 0.23 22.14
CA PRO A 163 4.48 -0.42 21.04
C PRO A 163 4.82 -1.87 21.43
N PHE A 164 4.64 -2.80 20.49
CA PHE A 164 5.06 -4.20 20.63
C PHE A 164 6.07 -4.55 19.53
N ILE A 165 6.97 -5.48 19.82
CA ILE A 165 7.99 -5.95 18.88
C ILE A 165 7.61 -7.39 18.50
N LEU A 166 7.48 -7.64 17.20
CA LEU A 166 7.21 -8.98 16.66
C LEU A 166 8.53 -9.70 16.40
N THR A 167 8.89 -10.65 17.27
CA THR A 167 10.10 -11.49 17.13
C THR A 167 9.73 -12.88 16.62
N ARG A 168 10.67 -13.58 15.94
CA ARG A 168 10.42 -14.95 15.45
C ARG A 168 10.31 -15.98 16.57
N ASP A 169 11.16 -15.86 17.59
CA ASP A 169 11.29 -16.87 18.65
C ASP A 169 11.00 -16.27 20.04
N ALA A 170 10.52 -17.13 20.95
CA ALA A 170 10.19 -16.75 22.33
C ALA A 170 11.44 -16.27 23.12
N ALA A 171 12.62 -16.83 22.83
CA ALA A 171 13.88 -16.37 23.42
C ALA A 171 14.23 -14.94 22.98
N GLN A 172 14.06 -14.63 21.69
CA GLN A 172 14.24 -13.28 21.16
C GLN A 172 13.18 -12.31 21.72
N ALA A 173 11.94 -12.76 21.89
CA ALA A 173 10.87 -11.97 22.53
C ALA A 173 11.23 -11.59 23.99
N LYS A 174 11.95 -12.47 24.69
CA LYS A 174 12.35 -12.25 26.08
C LYS A 174 13.52 -11.26 26.22
N VAL A 175 14.43 -11.26 25.24
CA VAL A 175 15.61 -10.37 25.24
C VAL A 175 15.30 -9.02 24.59
N PHE A 176 14.60 -9.03 23.45
CA PHE A 176 14.34 -7.86 22.61
C PHE A 176 12.89 -7.41 22.59
N GLY A 177 11.94 -8.24 23.04
CA GLY A 177 10.55 -7.81 23.26
C GLY A 177 10.43 -7.02 24.57
N ALA A 178 9.22 -6.53 24.85
CA ALA A 178 8.89 -5.74 26.05
C ALA A 178 8.98 -6.52 27.39
N GLY A 179 9.80 -7.58 27.44
CA GLY A 179 9.95 -8.57 28.52
C GLY A 179 11.27 -8.52 29.28
N TYR A 180 12.09 -7.50 29.10
CA TYR A 180 13.09 -7.05 30.08
C TYR A 180 12.66 -5.67 30.58
N PRO A 181 12.89 -5.29 31.86
CA PRO A 181 12.57 -3.94 32.34
C PRO A 181 13.41 -2.92 31.56
N SER A 182 12.88 -2.44 30.43
CA SER A 182 13.51 -1.42 29.58
C SER A 182 13.50 -0.04 30.25
N LEU A 183 12.83 0.05 31.40
CA LEU A 183 12.89 1.17 32.32
C LEU A 183 13.81 0.75 33.48
N ALA A 184 14.86 1.51 33.71
CA ALA A 184 15.65 1.39 34.92
C ALA A 184 14.72 1.59 36.13
N SER A 185 14.31 0.49 36.77
CA SER A 185 13.39 0.51 37.91
C SER A 185 14.09 0.89 39.22
N MET A 186 15.41 1.08 39.19
CA MET A 186 16.23 1.28 40.37
C MET A 186 17.44 2.15 40.03
N THR A 187 17.78 3.06 40.94
CA THR A 187 18.97 3.91 40.81
C THR A 187 20.22 3.11 41.18
N VAL A 188 21.39 3.50 40.67
CA VAL A 188 22.69 2.89 41.03
C VAL A 188 22.87 2.83 42.55
N ASN A 189 22.40 3.83 43.28
CA ASN A 189 22.50 3.88 44.74
C ASN A 189 21.60 2.83 45.43
N ASP A 190 20.35 2.67 44.98
CA ASP A 190 19.43 1.64 45.49
C ASP A 190 19.99 0.23 45.26
N TRP A 191 20.67 0.00 44.13
CA TRP A 191 21.34 -1.27 43.83
C TRP A 191 22.43 -1.58 44.87
N TYR A 192 23.26 -0.59 45.19
CA TYR A 192 24.30 -0.72 46.21
C TYR A 192 23.73 -1.01 47.60
N GLU A 193 22.66 -0.31 47.99
CA GLU A 193 22.02 -0.51 49.29
C GLU A 193 21.39 -1.89 49.41
N GLN A 194 20.72 -2.37 48.36
CA GLN A 194 20.11 -3.70 48.32
C GLN A 194 21.17 -4.80 48.39
N HIS A 195 22.29 -4.66 47.66
CA HIS A 195 23.39 -5.62 47.69
C HIS A 195 24.17 -5.59 49.01
N ARG A 196 24.31 -4.42 49.64
CA ARG A 196 24.89 -4.28 50.99
C ARG A 196 24.02 -4.98 52.05
N LYS A 197 22.70 -4.88 51.93
CA LYS A 197 21.73 -5.54 52.82
C LYS A 197 21.70 -7.06 52.63
N MET A 198 21.94 -7.54 51.41
CA MET A 198 22.02 -8.98 51.07
C MET A 198 23.40 -9.60 51.34
N GLY A 199 24.36 -8.83 51.86
CA GLY A 199 25.72 -9.33 52.17
C GLY A 199 26.53 -9.78 50.95
N ALA A 200 26.10 -9.41 49.75
CA ALA A 200 26.67 -9.86 48.47
C ALA A 200 27.68 -8.86 47.89
N LEU A 201 28.14 -7.89 48.70
CA LEU A 201 29.07 -6.86 48.26
C LEU A 201 30.52 -7.35 48.46
N PRO A 202 31.35 -7.41 47.40
CA PRO A 202 32.71 -7.92 47.51
C PRO A 202 33.63 -6.88 48.17
N ASP A 203 34.21 -7.21 49.32
CA ASP A 203 35.18 -6.35 50.01
C ASP A 203 36.58 -6.35 49.33
N GLN A 204 36.84 -7.28 48.40
CA GLN A 204 38.19 -7.53 47.86
C GLN A 204 38.25 -7.60 46.31
N GLY A 205 37.32 -6.97 45.60
CA GLY A 205 37.48 -6.71 44.17
C GLY A 205 37.25 -7.89 43.20
N ILE A 206 36.84 -9.07 43.68
CA ILE A 206 36.34 -10.15 42.82
C ILE A 206 34.88 -10.41 43.19
N ALA A 207 33.97 -10.09 42.27
CA ALA A 207 32.54 -10.28 42.47
C ALA A 207 32.18 -11.77 42.38
N LYS A 208 31.79 -12.36 43.52
CA LYS A 208 31.04 -13.63 43.46
C LYS A 208 29.65 -13.32 42.90
N THR A 209 29.33 -13.97 41.80
CA THR A 209 28.03 -13.75 41.15
C THR A 209 26.94 -14.49 41.94
N PRO A 210 25.70 -13.98 42.02
CA PRO A 210 24.58 -14.70 42.65
C PRO A 210 24.35 -16.10 42.02
N SER A 211 24.80 -16.29 40.79
CA SER A 211 24.84 -17.57 40.09
C SER A 211 25.79 -18.59 40.69
N GLU A 212 26.90 -18.22 41.32
CA GLU A 212 27.82 -19.20 41.95
C GLU A 212 27.24 -19.79 43.24
N VAL A 213 26.49 -18.99 44.00
CA VAL A 213 25.77 -19.44 45.20
C VAL A 213 24.58 -20.35 44.82
N ARG A 214 23.91 -20.06 43.69
CA ARG A 214 22.83 -20.91 43.16
C ARG A 214 23.34 -22.17 42.44
N ARG A 215 24.47 -22.10 41.74
CA ARG A 215 25.11 -23.25 41.06
C ARG A 215 25.62 -24.29 42.04
N ALA A 216 26.14 -23.88 43.20
CA ALA A 216 26.51 -24.82 44.27
C ALA A 216 25.31 -25.60 44.85
N ALA A 217 24.09 -25.05 44.74
CA ALA A 217 22.85 -25.71 45.16
C ALA A 217 22.20 -26.55 44.04
N GLN A 218 22.55 -26.32 42.77
CA GLN A 218 21.98 -27.03 41.60
C GLN A 218 22.88 -28.16 41.06
N GLN A 219 24.16 -28.24 41.45
CA GLN A 219 25.05 -29.35 41.08
C GLN A 219 24.69 -30.71 41.71
N GLN A 220 23.61 -30.79 42.51
CA GLN A 220 23.11 -32.02 43.10
C GLN A 220 22.02 -32.73 42.28
N GLU A 221 21.48 -32.10 41.24
CA GLU A 221 20.47 -32.71 40.38
C GLU A 221 20.81 -32.46 38.91
N GLU A 222 20.68 -33.52 38.11
CA GLU A 222 20.78 -33.54 36.64
C GLU A 222 22.19 -33.55 36.05
N GLN A 223 22.75 -34.76 36.04
CA GLN A 223 23.54 -35.23 34.90
C GLN A 223 22.61 -35.34 33.67
N GLU A 224 23.04 -34.67 32.60
CA GLU A 224 22.68 -34.83 31.18
C GLU A 224 22.54 -36.29 30.68
N PRO A 225 21.82 -36.60 29.58
CA PRO A 225 22.07 -36.01 28.23
C PRO A 225 20.87 -35.83 27.27
N LYS A 226 20.78 -34.70 26.55
CA LYS A 226 19.94 -34.53 25.32
C LYS A 226 20.46 -33.45 24.35
N GLU A 227 21.78 -33.29 24.17
CA GLU A 227 22.32 -32.25 23.27
C GLU A 227 22.71 -32.74 21.85
N ASP A 228 22.70 -34.05 21.56
CA ASP A 228 23.34 -34.54 20.31
C ASP A 228 22.47 -34.47 19.02
N GLU A 229 21.12 -34.42 19.10
CA GLU A 229 20.26 -34.48 17.90
C GLU A 229 19.98 -33.10 17.24
N GLU A 230 20.07 -31.99 17.98
CA GLU A 230 19.80 -30.65 17.43
C GLU A 230 20.99 -30.11 16.60
N ASP A 231 22.20 -30.56 16.90
CA ASP A 231 23.42 -30.16 16.19
C ASP A 231 23.50 -30.77 14.78
N GLU A 232 23.00 -31.99 14.58
CA GLU A 232 23.05 -32.60 13.24
C GLU A 232 22.05 -31.97 12.27
N GLN A 233 20.85 -31.60 12.74
CA GLN A 233 19.84 -30.95 11.92
C GLN A 233 20.19 -29.50 11.56
N THR A 234 20.91 -28.80 12.42
CA THR A 234 21.38 -27.44 12.15
C THR A 234 22.49 -27.44 11.10
N LEU A 235 23.39 -28.41 11.15
CA LEU A 235 24.43 -28.62 10.14
C LEU A 235 23.83 -28.99 8.76
N GLN A 236 22.80 -29.84 8.71
CA GLN A 236 22.14 -30.20 7.46
C GLN A 236 21.45 -28.99 6.80
N ARG A 237 20.69 -28.21 7.57
CA ARG A 237 20.06 -26.97 7.06
C ARG A 237 21.06 -25.93 6.57
N ALA A 238 22.22 -25.81 7.23
CA ALA A 238 23.27 -24.90 6.80
C ALA A 238 23.86 -25.31 5.43
N ARG A 239 24.02 -26.61 5.19
CA ARG A 239 24.48 -27.16 3.89
C ARG A 239 23.46 -26.93 2.79
N GLU A 240 22.18 -27.24 3.04
CA GLU A 240 21.09 -27.02 2.08
C GLU A 240 20.95 -25.54 1.68
N TRP A 241 21.19 -24.63 2.63
CA TRP A 241 21.15 -23.19 2.38
C TRP A 241 22.32 -22.71 1.51
N ASP A 242 23.47 -23.37 1.58
CA ASP A 242 24.63 -23.05 0.75
C ASP A 242 24.41 -23.53 -0.70
N ASP A 243 23.96 -24.78 -0.89
CA ASP A 243 23.62 -25.34 -2.20
C ASP A 243 22.54 -24.51 -2.93
N TRP A 244 21.57 -23.98 -2.19
CA TRP A 244 20.54 -23.11 -2.76
C TRP A 244 21.10 -21.77 -3.25
N LYS A 245 22.06 -21.17 -2.51
CA LYS A 245 22.70 -19.90 -2.93
C LYS A 245 23.56 -20.09 -4.17
N ASP A 246 24.20 -21.23 -4.34
CA ASP A 246 25.01 -21.57 -5.52
C ASP A 246 24.14 -21.72 -6.78
N THR A 247 22.93 -22.28 -6.62
CA THR A 247 21.97 -22.44 -7.72
C THR A 247 21.15 -21.17 -8.02
N HIS A 248 21.16 -20.17 -7.11
CA HIS A 248 20.40 -18.92 -7.22
C HIS A 248 21.29 -17.67 -7.03
N PRO A 249 22.17 -17.34 -8.01
CA PRO A 249 23.04 -16.17 -7.93
C PRO A 249 22.24 -14.88 -7.77
N ARG A 250 22.73 -13.98 -6.91
CA ARG A 250 22.14 -12.65 -6.73
C ARG A 250 22.15 -11.92 -8.07
N GLY A 251 20.97 -11.48 -8.53
CA GLY A 251 20.82 -10.72 -9.77
C GLY A 251 20.27 -11.51 -10.97
N TYR A 252 19.87 -12.77 -10.81
CA TYR A 252 19.28 -13.58 -11.89
C TYR A 252 18.02 -12.96 -12.53
N GLY A 253 17.31 -12.06 -11.82
CA GLY A 253 16.05 -11.47 -12.28
C GLY A 253 16.13 -10.12 -13.00
N ASN A 254 17.27 -9.41 -13.03
CA ASN A 254 17.34 -8.06 -13.60
C ASN A 254 18.55 -7.85 -14.52
N ARG A 255 18.56 -8.54 -15.66
CA ARG A 255 19.62 -8.41 -16.68
C ARG A 255 19.21 -7.62 -17.92
N LYS A 256 17.96 -7.16 -18.01
CA LYS A 256 17.41 -6.45 -19.19
C LYS A 256 17.19 -4.94 -19.02
N ASN A 257 17.49 -4.39 -17.85
CA ASN A 257 17.50 -2.94 -17.60
C ASN A 257 18.91 -2.52 -17.18
N MET A 258 19.85 -2.60 -18.13
CA MET A 258 21.06 -1.77 -18.09
C MET A 258 20.80 -0.67 -19.10
N GLY A 259 20.76 0.57 -18.61
CA GLY A 259 20.28 1.75 -19.34
C GLY A 259 21.07 2.12 -20.59
#